data_AF-A0A1I0EZ88-F1
#
_entry.id   AF-A0A1I0EZ88-F1
#
_cell.length_a   1.000
_cell.length_b   1.000
_cell.length_c   1.000
_cell.angle_alpha   90.00
_cell.angle_beta   90.00
_cell.angle_gamma   90.00
#
_symmetry.space_group_name_H-M   'P 1'
#
loop_
_entity.id
_entity.type
_entity.pdbx_description
1 polymer ?
#
loop_
_entity_poly.entity_id
_entity_poly.type
_entity_poly.pdbx_seq_one_letter_code
_entity_poly.pdbx_strand_id
1 'polypeptide(L)'
;MVSIGYGSSRKRGRRVAPQSPVRSAQYVVSADKFSHTPARCVRTMLDGKQIRAKLIGSDDERAVSPVIGVILMVAVTVILAAVIAAFVMDMGSGLGESAPSVGTEATSNSGWADTGDDVVFRIAHQSGDSVEMDNMRVVIRDSDSASVATLDSDGWSGQGSNSEVSLVIDGVSSNQGAETFSGGSTIEIEASGTNDISENTEYTIQLIHTPSDSTFVEHTVESGSYTA
;
A
#
# COMPACT_ATOMS: atom_id res chain seq x y z
N MET A 1 24.71 7.64 -31.97
CA MET A 1 25.90 8.48 -32.20
C MET A 1 25.53 9.93 -31.96
N VAL A 2 25.95 10.53 -30.84
CA VAL A 2 25.92 11.98 -30.61
C VAL A 2 27.30 12.36 -30.09
N SER A 3 27.92 13.34 -30.75
CA SER A 3 29.34 13.68 -30.63
C SER A 3 29.51 15.07 -30.00
N ILE A 4 30.39 15.11 -28.99
CA ILE A 4 31.38 16.16 -28.62
C ILE A 4 30.92 17.57 -28.21
N GLY A 5 31.40 17.99 -27.03
CA GLY A 5 31.57 19.40 -26.65
C GLY A 5 32.33 19.57 -25.32
N TYR A 6 33.66 19.55 -25.36
CA TYR A 6 34.58 19.82 -24.24
C TYR A 6 34.54 21.30 -23.79
N GLY A 7 34.51 21.56 -22.48
CA GLY A 7 34.64 22.89 -21.87
C GLY A 7 35.77 22.93 -20.83
N SER A 8 36.82 23.70 -21.13
CA SER A 8 38.09 23.73 -20.38
C SER A 8 38.13 24.80 -19.27
N SER A 9 38.79 24.46 -18.16
CA SER A 9 39.80 25.23 -17.41
C SER A 9 39.50 26.65 -16.92
N ARG A 10 39.66 26.87 -15.59
CA ARG A 10 40.75 27.71 -15.04
C ARG A 10 40.85 27.62 -13.51
N LYS A 11 41.99 27.10 -13.05
CA LYS A 11 42.55 27.32 -11.70
C LYS A 11 42.79 28.81 -11.45
N ARG A 12 42.42 29.32 -10.27
CA ARG A 12 43.10 30.47 -9.65
C ARG A 12 43.23 30.28 -8.15
N GLY A 13 44.46 30.11 -7.69
CA GLY A 13 44.84 30.27 -6.29
C GLY A 13 45.20 31.73 -5.97
N ARG A 14 45.08 32.09 -4.69
CA ARG A 14 45.76 33.23 -4.02
C ARG A 14 46.03 32.77 -2.59
N ARG A 15 47.27 32.37 -2.29
CA ARG A 15 48.44 33.16 -1.83
C ARG A 15 48.35 33.55 -0.35
N VAL A 16 49.32 33.00 0.38
CA VAL A 16 49.67 33.21 1.79
C VAL A 16 50.83 34.23 1.87
N ALA A 17 50.94 34.87 3.06
CA ALA A 17 52.09 35.57 3.67
C ALA A 17 52.39 37.04 3.25
N PRO A 18 53.25 37.82 3.97
CA PRO A 18 53.90 37.64 5.31
C PRO A 18 54.08 38.93 6.21
N GLN A 19 54.48 38.71 7.48
CA GLN A 19 55.50 39.35 8.38
C GLN A 19 55.74 40.89 8.51
N SER A 20 55.63 41.38 9.77
CA SER A 20 56.50 42.27 10.64
C SER A 20 57.09 43.60 10.08
N PRO A 21 57.86 44.47 10.82
CA PRO A 21 58.25 44.58 12.26
C PRO A 21 57.99 46.01 12.86
N VAL A 22 58.29 46.42 14.11
CA VAL A 22 59.59 47.01 14.59
C VAL A 22 59.38 47.78 15.94
N ARG A 23 60.23 47.44 16.93
CA ARG A 23 60.93 48.26 17.97
C ARG A 23 60.22 49.14 19.02
N SER A 24 60.41 48.70 20.27
CA SER A 24 61.02 49.40 21.43
C SER A 24 60.78 50.90 21.65
N ALA A 25 60.14 51.22 22.79
CA ALA A 25 60.49 52.38 23.59
C ALA A 25 60.32 52.03 25.08
N GLN A 26 61.40 52.27 25.83
CA GLN A 26 61.45 52.26 27.29
C GLN A 26 60.52 53.35 27.84
N TYR A 27 59.92 53.15 29.02
CA TYR A 27 59.74 54.29 29.91
C TYR A 27 59.84 53.91 31.39
N VAL A 28 60.52 54.82 32.08
CA VAL A 28 61.06 54.77 33.42
C VAL A 28 59.98 55.05 34.45
N VAL A 29 60.02 54.30 35.56
CA VAL A 29 59.31 54.61 36.79
C VAL A 29 59.90 55.89 37.38
N SER A 30 59.11 56.96 37.48
CA SER A 30 59.39 58.07 38.38
C SER A 30 58.10 58.51 39.04
N ALA A 31 58.17 58.55 40.36
CA ALA A 31 57.12 58.97 41.25
C ALA A 31 56.76 60.44 41.01
N ASP A 32 55.48 60.78 41.16
CA ASP A 32 55.19 62.02 41.85
C ASP A 32 53.90 61.89 42.68
N LYS A 33 54.00 62.41 43.91
CA LYS A 33 52.91 62.49 44.88
C LYS A 33 51.97 63.64 44.49
N PHE A 34 50.83 63.66 45.17
CA PHE A 34 50.08 64.85 45.59
C PHE A 34 48.72 65.13 44.92
N SER A 35 47.70 64.51 45.51
CA SER A 35 46.48 65.13 46.08
C SER A 35 45.45 65.89 45.21
N HIS A 36 44.18 65.68 45.63
CA HIS A 36 42.97 66.49 45.44
C HIS A 36 42.04 66.18 44.25
N THR A 37 40.90 65.58 44.62
CA THR A 37 39.61 65.51 43.92
C THR A 37 39.04 66.90 43.64
N PRO A 38 38.29 67.06 42.53
CA PRO A 38 36.86 67.34 42.74
C PRO A 38 35.93 66.63 41.75
N ALA A 39 34.73 66.31 42.25
CA ALA A 39 33.63 65.63 41.57
C ALA A 39 33.17 66.31 40.25
N ARG A 40 32.79 65.50 39.25
CA ARG A 40 31.99 65.95 38.10
C ARG A 40 31.00 64.90 37.60
N CYS A 41 29.73 65.30 37.63
CA CYS A 41 28.59 64.97 36.77
C CYS A 41 28.61 63.61 36.04
N VAL A 42 27.90 62.62 36.60
CA VAL A 42 27.66 61.33 35.94
C VAL A 42 26.55 61.52 34.91
N ARG A 43 26.92 61.55 33.63
CA ARG A 43 26.01 61.30 32.50
C ARG A 43 25.81 59.79 32.43
N THR A 44 24.69 59.27 32.90
CA THR A 44 24.31 57.86 32.70
C THR A 44 23.99 57.63 31.23
N MET A 45 24.99 57.22 30.44
CA MET A 45 24.76 56.53 29.17
C MET A 45 24.34 55.09 29.49
N LEU A 46 23.15 54.68 29.04
CA LEU A 46 22.78 53.26 29.02
C LEU A 46 23.72 52.53 28.05
N ASP A 47 24.59 51.68 28.60
CA ASP A 47 25.53 50.86 27.83
C ASP A 47 24.80 49.66 27.19
N GLY A 48 24.78 49.61 25.87
CA GLY A 48 24.15 48.54 25.09
C GLY A 48 24.76 47.16 25.27
N LYS A 49 25.96 47.01 25.88
CA LYS A 49 26.50 45.69 26.26
C LYS A 49 25.70 45.03 27.39
N GLN A 50 25.22 45.81 28.35
CA GLN A 50 24.45 45.33 29.50
C GLN A 50 23.08 44.77 29.07
N ILE A 51 22.50 45.31 28.00
CA ILE A 51 21.20 44.89 27.49
C ILE A 51 21.31 43.57 26.71
N ARG A 52 22.41 43.35 25.98
CA ARG A 52 22.66 42.11 25.21
C ARG A 52 22.81 40.88 26.10
N ALA A 53 23.56 41.02 27.20
CA ALA A 53 23.73 39.96 28.20
C ALA A 53 22.45 39.64 28.98
N LYS A 54 21.46 40.55 28.98
CA LYS A 54 20.18 40.35 29.66
C LYS A 54 19.09 39.75 28.76
N LEU A 55 19.25 39.85 27.43
CA LEU A 55 18.36 39.21 26.44
C LEU A 55 18.79 37.79 26.06
N ILE A 56 20.06 37.46 26.26
CA ILE A 56 20.61 36.13 26.04
C ILE A 56 20.98 35.65 27.44
N GLY A 57 20.07 34.95 28.12
CA GLY A 57 20.31 34.41 29.47
C GLY A 57 21.65 33.65 29.55
N SER A 58 22.24 33.62 30.75
CA SER A 58 23.55 33.03 31.06
C SER A 58 23.82 31.74 30.29
N ASP A 59 25.05 31.57 29.80
CA ASP A 59 25.47 30.39 29.02
C ASP A 59 25.22 29.05 29.76
N ASP A 60 25.05 29.11 31.09
CA ASP A 60 24.71 27.98 31.95
C ASP A 60 23.27 27.45 31.76
N GLU A 61 22.30 28.27 31.32
CA GLU A 61 20.90 27.84 31.11
C GLU A 61 20.66 27.18 29.74
N ARG A 62 21.58 27.28 28.78
CA ARG A 62 21.43 26.65 27.44
C ARG A 62 22.13 25.31 27.32
N ALA A 63 22.85 24.86 28.34
CA ALA A 63 23.49 23.56 28.36
C ALA A 63 22.50 22.49 28.82
N VAL A 64 21.67 22.01 27.89
CA VAL A 64 21.02 20.71 28.06
C VAL A 64 22.13 19.70 28.32
N SER A 65 22.13 19.02 29.47
CA SER A 65 23.24 18.15 29.82
C SER A 65 23.39 17.06 28.74
N PRO A 66 24.62 16.67 28.35
CA PRO A 66 24.85 15.69 27.29
C PRO A 66 24.06 14.39 27.49
N VAL A 67 23.85 14.00 28.74
CA VAL A 67 23.09 12.81 29.13
C VAL A 67 21.59 12.99 28.89
N ILE A 68 21.02 14.15 29.22
CA ILE A 68 19.60 14.44 28.97
C ILE A 68 19.32 14.49 27.47
N GLY A 69 20.23 15.04 26.66
CA GLY A 69 20.12 15.04 25.20
C GLY A 69 20.08 13.63 24.61
N VAL A 70 20.95 12.73 25.09
CA VAL A 70 20.99 11.34 24.64
C VAL A 70 19.70 10.59 25.02
N ILE A 71 19.22 10.76 26.26
CA ILE A 71 17.97 10.11 26.69
C ILE A 71 16.79 10.59 25.84
N LEU A 72 16.69 11.90 25.58
CA LEU A 72 15.62 12.46 24.77
C LEU A 72 15.67 11.98 23.31
N MET A 73 16.88 11.88 22.73
CA MET A 73 17.07 11.39 21.37
C MET A 73 16.65 9.93 21.25
N VAL A 74 17.06 9.08 22.19
CA VAL A 74 16.72 7.65 22.20
C VAL A 74 15.23 7.44 22.48
N ALA A 75 14.63 8.21 23.38
CA ALA A 75 13.21 8.09 23.70
C ALA A 75 12.34 8.31 22.46
N VAL A 76 12.60 9.37 21.69
CA VAL A 76 11.80 9.69 20.50
C VAL A 76 11.98 8.63 19.41
N THR A 77 13.20 8.14 19.17
CA THR A 77 13.42 7.12 18.14
C THR A 77 12.78 5.79 18.50
N VAL A 78 12.77 5.39 19.78
CA VAL A 78 12.10 4.17 20.25
C VAL A 78 10.59 4.27 20.04
N ILE A 79 9.98 5.42 20.36
CA ILE A 79 8.55 5.64 20.12
C ILE A 79 8.23 5.59 18.63
N LEU A 80 8.98 6.32 17.80
CA LEU A 80 8.74 6.34 16.35
C LEU A 80 8.92 4.97 15.72
N ALA A 81 9.95 4.22 16.12
CA ALA A 81 10.18 2.87 15.64
C ALA A 81 9.03 1.94 16.03
N ALA A 82 8.56 1.99 17.28
CA ALA A 82 7.43 1.18 17.74
C ALA A 82 6.13 1.50 16.99
N VAL A 83 5.84 2.79 16.77
CA VAL A 83 4.64 3.23 16.06
C VAL A 83 4.67 2.78 14.59
N ILE A 84 5.79 2.96 13.89
CA ILE A 84 5.91 2.50 12.50
C ILE A 84 5.83 0.97 12.42
N ALA A 85 6.45 0.24 13.36
CA ALA A 85 6.35 -1.21 13.40
C ALA A 85 4.89 -1.68 13.59
N ALA A 86 4.11 -1.00 14.43
CA ALA A 86 2.68 -1.29 14.58
C ALA A 86 1.92 -1.03 13.28
N PHE A 87 2.15 0.10 12.60
CA PHE A 87 1.52 0.38 11.30
C PHE A 87 1.92 -0.63 10.20
N VAL A 88 3.18 -1.08 10.19
CA VAL A 88 3.66 -2.08 9.22
C VAL A 88 3.05 -3.46 9.52
N MET A 89 2.94 -3.84 10.79
CA MET A 89 2.29 -5.09 11.20
C MET A 89 0.79 -5.08 10.89
N ASP A 90 0.12 -3.95 11.14
CA ASP A 90 -1.31 -3.74 10.85
C ASP A 90 -1.60 -3.81 9.34
N MET A 91 -0.75 -3.20 8.51
CA MET A 91 -0.81 -3.37 7.05
C MET A 91 -0.54 -4.81 6.62
N GLY A 92 0.40 -5.52 7.27
CA GLY A 92 0.70 -6.91 7.00
C GLY A 92 -0.45 -7.87 7.33
N SER A 93 -1.26 -7.56 8.36
CA SER A 93 -2.48 -8.32 8.68
C SER A 93 -3.68 -7.97 7.81
N GLY A 94 -3.67 -6.83 7.12
CA GLY A 94 -4.69 -6.41 6.17
C GLY A 94 -4.42 -6.82 4.73
N LEU A 95 -3.21 -7.29 4.42
CA LEU A 95 -2.95 -8.06 3.21
C LEU A 95 -3.60 -9.43 3.42
N GLY A 96 -4.90 -9.52 3.09
CA GLY A 96 -5.65 -10.76 3.06
C GLY A 96 -4.93 -11.84 2.25
N GLU A 97 -5.34 -13.09 2.41
CA GLU A 97 -4.74 -14.20 1.66
C GLU A 97 -4.66 -13.85 0.17
N SER A 98 -3.54 -14.19 -0.48
CA SER A 98 -3.41 -13.92 -1.91
C SER A 98 -4.45 -14.75 -2.65
N ALA A 99 -5.17 -14.15 -3.59
CA ALA A 99 -6.04 -14.92 -4.47
C ALA A 99 -5.25 -16.01 -5.21
N PRO A 100 -5.83 -17.21 -5.39
CA PRO A 100 -5.23 -18.29 -6.15
C PRO A 100 -5.07 -17.90 -7.62
N SER A 101 -3.99 -18.35 -8.26
CA SER A 101 -3.79 -18.13 -9.69
C SER A 101 -4.24 -19.38 -10.46
N VAL A 102 -5.41 -19.30 -11.11
CA VAL A 102 -6.00 -20.43 -11.84
C VAL A 102 -6.17 -20.10 -13.32
N GLY A 103 -5.70 -20.99 -14.19
CA GLY A 103 -5.98 -20.96 -15.62
C GLY A 103 -7.20 -21.81 -15.92
N THR A 104 -8.28 -21.20 -16.40
CA THR A 104 -9.53 -21.88 -16.75
C THR A 104 -9.94 -21.63 -18.18
N GLU A 105 -10.70 -22.57 -18.75
CA GLU A 105 -11.44 -22.38 -20.00
C GLU A 105 -12.93 -22.34 -19.68
N ALA A 106 -13.69 -21.41 -20.27
CA ALA A 106 -15.14 -21.44 -20.23
C ALA A 106 -15.70 -21.69 -21.63
N THR A 107 -16.64 -22.61 -21.71
CA THR A 107 -17.33 -22.99 -22.95
C THR A 107 -18.82 -23.08 -22.67
N SER A 108 -19.63 -22.66 -23.64
CA SER A 108 -21.08 -22.82 -23.63
C SER A 108 -21.51 -23.77 -24.75
N ASN A 109 -22.47 -24.64 -24.48
CA ASN A 109 -23.04 -25.52 -25.49
C ASN A 109 -24.42 -26.02 -25.06
N SER A 110 -25.45 -25.68 -25.84
CA SER A 110 -26.82 -26.11 -25.59
C SER A 110 -27.08 -27.59 -25.87
N GLY A 111 -26.12 -28.32 -26.46
CA GLY A 111 -26.23 -29.75 -26.76
C GLY A 111 -25.67 -30.68 -25.68
N TRP A 112 -25.27 -30.16 -24.52
CA TRP A 112 -24.80 -30.97 -23.38
C TRP A 112 -25.93 -31.47 -22.46
N ALA A 113 -27.18 -31.21 -22.83
CA ALA A 113 -28.36 -31.69 -22.14
C ALA A 113 -28.58 -33.20 -22.38
N ASP A 114 -28.09 -34.03 -21.47
CA ASP A 114 -28.31 -35.48 -21.54
C ASP A 114 -29.58 -35.94 -20.78
N THR A 115 -30.16 -35.09 -19.91
CA THR A 115 -31.25 -35.53 -19.00
C THR A 115 -32.23 -34.45 -18.55
N GLY A 116 -32.75 -33.62 -19.45
CA GLY A 116 -33.83 -32.67 -19.11
C GLY A 116 -33.42 -31.45 -18.27
N ASP A 117 -32.19 -31.43 -17.77
CA ASP A 117 -31.47 -30.26 -17.31
C ASP A 117 -30.49 -29.84 -18.42
N ASP A 118 -30.54 -28.56 -18.82
CA ASP A 118 -29.67 -28.05 -19.87
C ASP A 118 -28.37 -27.55 -19.25
N VAL A 119 -27.25 -28.27 -19.44
CA VAL A 119 -25.92 -27.76 -19.09
C VAL A 119 -25.62 -26.57 -20.00
N VAL A 120 -25.57 -25.37 -19.43
CA VAL A 120 -25.45 -24.13 -20.20
C VAL A 120 -24.00 -23.71 -20.35
N PHE A 121 -23.25 -23.80 -19.26
CA PHE A 121 -21.86 -23.35 -19.20
C PHE A 121 -21.00 -24.41 -18.53
N ARG A 122 -19.79 -24.57 -19.04
CA ARG A 122 -18.77 -25.43 -18.47
C ARG A 122 -17.47 -24.67 -18.33
N ILE A 123 -16.90 -24.71 -17.13
CA ILE A 123 -15.61 -24.11 -16.80
C ILE A 123 -14.64 -25.23 -16.43
N ALA A 124 -13.58 -25.40 -17.20
CA ALA A 124 -12.56 -26.41 -16.95
C ALA A 124 -11.31 -25.80 -16.30
N HIS A 125 -10.80 -26.44 -15.25
CA HIS A 125 -9.51 -26.10 -14.65
C HIS A 125 -8.37 -26.69 -15.48
N GLN A 126 -7.62 -25.83 -16.17
CA GLN A 126 -6.51 -26.25 -17.03
C GLN A 126 -5.18 -26.31 -16.26
N SER A 127 -4.95 -25.37 -15.34
CA SER A 127 -3.67 -25.24 -14.63
C SER A 127 -3.78 -24.28 -13.44
N GLY A 128 -2.79 -24.30 -12.55
CA GLY A 128 -2.69 -23.37 -11.41
C GLY A 128 -3.09 -24.00 -10.09
N ASP A 129 -3.47 -23.13 -9.14
CA ASP A 129 -3.76 -23.52 -7.76
C ASP A 129 -5.12 -24.23 -7.64
N SER A 130 -5.26 -25.08 -6.63
CA SER A 130 -6.55 -25.67 -6.26
C SER A 130 -7.31 -24.76 -5.30
N VAL A 131 -8.62 -24.63 -5.48
CA VAL A 131 -9.48 -23.74 -4.68
C VAL A 131 -10.63 -24.55 -4.09
N GLU A 132 -10.83 -24.44 -2.78
CA GLU A 132 -11.99 -25.06 -2.11
C GLU A 132 -13.25 -24.24 -2.39
N MET A 133 -14.38 -24.90 -2.62
CA MET A 133 -15.67 -24.24 -2.88
C MET A 133 -16.06 -23.28 -1.75
N ASP A 134 -15.74 -23.60 -0.50
CA ASP A 134 -16.02 -22.74 0.66
C ASP A 134 -15.28 -21.39 0.61
N ASN A 135 -14.13 -21.37 -0.07
CA ASN A 135 -13.28 -20.19 -0.24
C ASN A 135 -13.52 -19.49 -1.59
N MET A 136 -14.52 -19.90 -2.36
CA MET A 136 -14.88 -19.25 -3.62
C MET A 136 -16.37 -18.98 -3.74
N ARG A 137 -16.68 -17.98 -4.54
CA ARG A 137 -18.04 -17.63 -4.93
C ARG A 137 -18.09 -17.58 -6.45
N VAL A 138 -19.09 -18.24 -7.03
CA VAL A 138 -19.36 -18.18 -8.47
C VAL A 138 -20.49 -17.19 -8.68
N VAL A 139 -20.27 -16.16 -9.49
CA VAL A 139 -21.28 -15.16 -9.83
C VAL A 139 -21.50 -15.16 -11.33
N ILE A 140 -22.75 -15.30 -11.74
CA ILE A 140 -23.18 -15.19 -13.13
C ILE A 140 -23.87 -13.85 -13.28
N ARG A 141 -23.40 -13.06 -14.25
CA ARG A 141 -23.96 -11.76 -14.62
C ARG A 141 -24.47 -11.79 -16.04
N ASP A 142 -25.58 -11.09 -16.25
CA ASP A 142 -26.10 -10.79 -17.59
C ASP A 142 -25.27 -9.67 -18.24
N SER A 143 -25.49 -9.46 -19.54
CA SER A 143 -25.01 -8.35 -20.37
C SER A 143 -25.18 -6.96 -19.73
N ASP A 144 -26.26 -6.74 -18.96
CA ASP A 144 -26.49 -5.50 -18.20
C ASP A 144 -25.70 -5.43 -16.88
N SER A 145 -24.78 -6.37 -16.62
CA SER A 145 -24.00 -6.51 -15.39
C SER A 145 -24.83 -6.78 -14.12
N ALA A 146 -26.12 -7.10 -14.27
CA ALA A 146 -26.96 -7.56 -13.17
C ALA A 146 -26.57 -8.98 -12.76
N SER A 147 -26.51 -9.26 -11.45
CA SER A 147 -26.28 -10.63 -10.97
C SER A 147 -27.55 -11.45 -11.16
N VAL A 148 -27.45 -12.44 -12.03
CA VAL A 148 -28.52 -13.42 -12.28
C VAL A 148 -28.51 -14.43 -11.13
N ALA A 149 -27.32 -14.92 -10.84
CA ALA A 149 -27.09 -15.99 -9.89
C ALA A 149 -25.75 -15.84 -9.18
N THR A 150 -25.73 -16.24 -7.92
CA THR A 150 -24.55 -16.31 -7.08
C THR A 150 -24.60 -17.61 -6.29
N LEU A 151 -23.53 -18.40 -6.37
CA LEU A 151 -23.29 -19.53 -5.49
C LEU A 151 -22.12 -19.19 -4.56
N ASP A 152 -22.32 -19.38 -3.27
CA ASP A 152 -21.26 -19.45 -2.28
C ASP A 152 -21.49 -20.63 -1.32
N SER A 153 -20.74 -20.67 -0.22
CA SER A 153 -20.82 -21.71 0.80
C SER A 153 -22.18 -21.82 1.49
N ASP A 154 -23.00 -20.75 1.48
CA ASP A 154 -24.35 -20.77 2.05
C ASP A 154 -25.39 -21.29 1.03
N GLY A 155 -24.99 -21.46 -0.24
CA GLY A 155 -25.80 -22.00 -1.33
C GLY A 155 -26.13 -20.96 -2.41
N TRP A 156 -27.16 -21.25 -3.20
CA TRP A 156 -27.60 -20.38 -4.31
C TRP A 156 -28.40 -19.16 -3.82
N SER A 157 -28.08 -17.98 -4.37
CA SER A 157 -28.81 -16.72 -4.17
C SER A 157 -28.88 -15.92 -5.49
N GLY A 158 -29.98 -15.22 -5.75
CA GLY A 158 -30.17 -14.49 -7.02
C GLY A 158 -31.63 -14.27 -7.42
N GLN A 159 -31.84 -13.55 -8.53
CA GLN A 159 -33.16 -13.26 -9.11
C GLN A 159 -33.72 -14.53 -9.77
N GLY A 160 -34.23 -15.43 -8.93
CA GLY A 160 -34.58 -16.80 -9.30
C GLY A 160 -34.52 -17.71 -8.08
N SER A 161 -34.90 -17.20 -6.90
CA SER A 161 -34.76 -17.89 -5.59
C SER A 161 -35.54 -19.21 -5.45
N ASN A 162 -36.12 -19.70 -6.55
CA ASN A 162 -36.69 -21.02 -6.72
C ASN A 162 -35.94 -21.77 -7.85
N SER A 163 -34.66 -22.05 -7.61
CA SER A 163 -34.01 -23.34 -7.90
C SER A 163 -34.30 -24.01 -9.26
N GLU A 164 -33.75 -23.47 -10.34
CA GLU A 164 -33.50 -24.25 -11.57
C GLU A 164 -32.04 -24.17 -12.02
N VAL A 165 -31.22 -23.26 -11.48
CA VAL A 165 -29.80 -23.24 -11.80
C VAL A 165 -29.01 -24.03 -10.76
N SER A 166 -28.32 -25.09 -11.20
CA SER A 166 -27.50 -25.99 -10.39
C SER A 166 -26.03 -25.83 -10.78
N LEU A 167 -25.14 -25.93 -9.80
CA LEU A 167 -23.71 -26.05 -10.08
C LEU A 167 -23.28 -27.48 -9.80
N VAL A 168 -22.63 -28.08 -10.77
CA VAL A 168 -22.10 -29.43 -10.69
C VAL A 168 -20.59 -29.36 -10.85
N ILE A 169 -19.83 -29.89 -9.90
CA ILE A 169 -18.38 -30.01 -10.02
C ILE A 169 -18.04 -31.47 -10.20
N ASP A 170 -17.43 -31.80 -11.33
CA ASP A 170 -17.02 -33.18 -11.65
C ASP A 170 -18.16 -34.21 -11.47
N GLY A 171 -19.38 -33.82 -11.84
CA GLY A 171 -20.59 -34.66 -11.71
C GLY A 171 -21.23 -34.70 -10.33
N VAL A 172 -20.74 -33.92 -9.36
CA VAL A 172 -21.32 -33.78 -8.02
C VAL A 172 -22.02 -32.42 -7.91
N SER A 173 -23.34 -32.42 -7.69
CA SER A 173 -24.07 -31.19 -7.39
C SER A 173 -23.48 -30.56 -6.13
N SER A 174 -22.93 -29.35 -6.25
CA SER A 174 -22.14 -28.70 -5.18
C SER A 174 -23.02 -28.11 -4.07
N ASN A 175 -24.19 -28.70 -3.83
CA ASN A 175 -25.22 -28.09 -3.02
C ASN A 175 -24.95 -28.16 -1.51
N GLN A 176 -23.94 -28.91 -1.07
CA GLN A 176 -23.36 -28.88 0.28
C GLN A 176 -22.14 -29.80 0.32
N GLY A 177 -20.92 -29.29 0.20
CA GLY A 177 -19.73 -30.12 0.37
C GLY A 177 -18.43 -29.40 0.03
N ALA A 178 -17.37 -29.72 0.77
CA ALA A 178 -16.00 -29.23 0.57
C ALA A 178 -15.41 -29.81 -0.73
N GLU A 179 -15.96 -29.42 -1.87
CA GLU A 179 -15.43 -29.77 -3.18
C GLU A 179 -14.27 -28.85 -3.52
N THR A 180 -13.22 -29.43 -4.08
CA THR A 180 -12.02 -28.68 -4.46
C THR A 180 -11.95 -28.55 -5.97
N PHE A 181 -12.04 -27.32 -6.48
CA PHE A 181 -11.76 -26.99 -7.87
C PHE A 181 -10.24 -27.10 -8.11
N SER A 182 -9.81 -28.22 -8.67
CA SER A 182 -8.41 -28.58 -8.88
C SER A 182 -8.13 -28.94 -10.34
N GLY A 183 -6.85 -29.07 -10.71
CA GLY A 183 -6.44 -29.37 -12.09
C GLY A 183 -7.17 -30.55 -12.71
N GLY A 184 -7.89 -30.30 -13.80
CA GLY A 184 -8.70 -31.29 -14.52
C GLY A 184 -10.16 -31.38 -14.09
N SER A 185 -10.56 -30.76 -12.98
CA SER A 185 -11.97 -30.66 -12.59
C SER A 185 -12.74 -29.70 -13.49
N THR A 186 -14.04 -29.94 -13.64
CA THR A 186 -14.93 -29.06 -14.41
C THR A 186 -16.13 -28.65 -13.58
N ILE A 187 -16.43 -27.36 -13.64
CA ILE A 187 -17.63 -26.76 -13.08
C ILE A 187 -18.64 -26.65 -14.21
N GLU A 188 -19.82 -27.22 -14.03
CA GLU A 188 -20.93 -27.18 -14.96
C GLU A 188 -22.07 -26.40 -14.31
N ILE A 189 -22.58 -25.41 -15.03
CA ILE A 189 -23.75 -24.62 -14.65
C ILE A 189 -24.90 -25.18 -15.48
N GLU A 190 -25.80 -25.86 -14.78
CA GLU A 190 -27.02 -26.45 -15.32
C GLU A 190 -28.18 -25.50 -15.08
N ALA A 191 -29.07 -25.34 -16.05
CA ALA A 191 -30.34 -24.66 -15.89
C ALA A 191 -31.49 -25.61 -16.25
N SER A 192 -32.38 -25.85 -15.30
CA SER A 192 -33.56 -26.70 -15.41
C SER A 192 -34.78 -25.92 -15.88
N GLY A 193 -34.71 -25.21 -17.00
CA GLY A 193 -35.87 -24.46 -17.51
C GLY A 193 -35.50 -23.25 -18.39
N THR A 194 -36.42 -22.86 -19.27
CA THR A 194 -36.22 -21.85 -20.34
C THR A 194 -36.30 -20.38 -19.87
N ASN A 195 -36.39 -20.11 -18.56
CA ASN A 195 -36.76 -18.77 -18.08
C ASN A 195 -35.64 -17.97 -17.39
N ASP A 196 -34.56 -18.60 -16.92
CA ASP A 196 -33.56 -17.90 -16.11
C ASP A 196 -32.29 -17.53 -16.90
N ILE A 197 -32.00 -18.24 -17.99
CA ILE A 197 -30.93 -17.94 -18.92
C ILE A 197 -31.54 -17.77 -20.31
N SER A 198 -31.52 -16.55 -20.81
CA SER A 198 -31.98 -16.21 -22.16
C SER A 198 -31.04 -16.83 -23.19
N GLU A 199 -31.59 -17.29 -24.31
CA GLU A 199 -30.79 -17.79 -25.43
C GLU A 199 -30.06 -16.67 -26.15
N ASN A 200 -28.89 -17.00 -26.71
CA ASN A 200 -28.12 -16.09 -27.55
C ASN A 200 -27.85 -14.73 -26.87
N THR A 201 -27.68 -14.74 -25.54
CA THR A 201 -27.26 -13.58 -24.75
C THR A 201 -25.88 -13.82 -24.14
N GLU A 202 -25.13 -12.74 -23.97
CA GLU A 202 -23.81 -12.77 -23.33
C GLU A 202 -23.96 -12.82 -21.81
N TYR A 203 -23.27 -13.78 -21.20
CA TYR A 203 -23.15 -13.92 -19.75
C TYR A 203 -21.70 -13.82 -19.33
N THR A 204 -21.46 -13.09 -18.24
CA THR A 204 -20.15 -13.01 -17.60
C THR A 204 -20.15 -13.87 -16.34
N ILE A 205 -19.30 -14.88 -16.32
CA ILE A 205 -19.11 -15.76 -15.18
C ILE A 205 -17.82 -15.33 -14.46
N GLN A 206 -17.95 -15.04 -13.17
CA GLN A 206 -16.84 -14.65 -12.31
C GLN A 206 -16.67 -15.64 -11.18
N LEU A 207 -15.43 -16.03 -10.91
CA LEU A 207 -15.06 -16.75 -9.71
C LEU A 207 -14.29 -15.79 -8.80
N ILE A 208 -14.80 -15.62 -7.59
CA ILE A 208 -14.30 -14.68 -6.58
C ILE A 208 -13.77 -15.48 -5.41
N HIS A 209 -12.56 -15.18 -4.95
CA HIS A 209 -11.98 -15.83 -3.77
C HIS A 209 -12.45 -15.10 -2.51
N THR A 210 -13.23 -15.75 -1.66
CA THR A 210 -13.91 -15.13 -0.51
C THR A 210 -12.97 -14.59 0.56
N PRO A 211 -11.81 -15.22 0.88
CA PRO A 211 -10.86 -14.65 1.85
C PRO A 211 -10.16 -13.36 1.37
N SER A 212 -9.99 -13.20 0.05
CA SER A 212 -9.28 -12.06 -0.55
C SER A 212 -10.19 -11.04 -1.21
N ASP A 213 -11.47 -11.36 -1.33
CA ASP A 213 -12.52 -10.61 -2.05
C ASP A 213 -12.09 -10.15 -3.44
N SER A 214 -11.33 -11.00 -4.14
CA SER A 214 -10.80 -10.70 -5.46
C SER A 214 -11.22 -11.74 -6.49
N THR A 215 -11.60 -11.25 -7.68
CA THR A 215 -11.92 -12.08 -8.83
C THR A 215 -10.64 -12.65 -9.43
N PHE A 216 -10.53 -13.98 -9.47
CA PHE A 216 -9.36 -14.67 -10.03
C PHE A 216 -9.62 -15.26 -11.41
N VAL A 217 -10.90 -15.49 -11.77
CA VAL A 217 -11.32 -15.91 -13.11
C VAL A 217 -12.54 -15.09 -13.52
N GLU A 218 -12.51 -14.63 -14.76
CA GLU A 218 -13.65 -14.00 -15.43
C GLU A 218 -13.71 -14.51 -16.86
N HIS A 219 -14.88 -14.96 -17.29
CA HIS A 219 -15.16 -15.35 -18.66
C HIS A 219 -16.46 -14.76 -19.13
N THR A 220 -16.47 -14.26 -20.37
CA THR A 220 -17.70 -13.88 -21.07
C THR A 220 -17.99 -14.92 -22.12
N VAL A 221 -19.18 -15.51 -22.05
CA VAL A 221 -19.64 -16.59 -22.91
C VAL A 221 -21.04 -16.30 -23.39
N GLU A 222 -21.31 -16.60 -24.66
CA GLU A 222 -22.67 -16.51 -25.22
C GLU A 222 -23.41 -17.81 -24.93
N SER A 223 -24.60 -17.74 -24.34
CA SER A 223 -25.46 -18.92 -24.16
C SER A 223 -25.86 -19.51 -25.52
N GLY A 224 -25.81 -20.83 -25.68
CA GLY A 224 -26.26 -21.52 -26.89
C GLY A 224 -27.77 -21.37 -27.14
N SER A 225 -28.24 -21.69 -28.35
CA SER A 225 -29.68 -21.76 -28.65
C SER A 225 -30.23 -23.12 -28.23
N TYR A 226 -31.31 -23.13 -27.44
CA TYR A 226 -32.01 -24.34 -27.03
C TYR A 226 -33.01 -24.70 -28.12
N THR A 227 -32.63 -25.58 -29.04
CA THR A 227 -33.62 -26.18 -29.94
C THR A 227 -34.39 -27.24 -29.16
N ALA A 228 -35.59 -26.89 -28.70
CA ALA A 228 -36.56 -27.83 -28.12
C ALA A 228 -36.93 -28.97 -29.10
#